data_AF-A0AAJ1IHQ9-F1
#
_entry.id   AF-A0AAJ1IHQ9-F1
#
_cell.length_a   1.000
_cell.length_b   1.000
_cell.length_c   1.000
_cell.angle_alpha   90.00
_cell.angle_beta   90.00
_cell.angle_gamma   90.00
#
_symmetry.space_group_name_H-M   'P 1'
#
loop_
_entity.id
_entity.type
_entity.pdbx_description
1 polymer ?
#
loop_
_entity_poly.entity_id
_entity_poly.type
_entity_poly.pdbx_seq_one_letter_code
_entity_poly.pdbx_strand_id
1 'polypeptide(L)'
;MKKYLVSVLYVIVILIAASAQEVSGKQEIAVFSLSYSDWSTPSGALGIVDQQIIEVLSNIGRFNVRGLDLRLKAEDVAEFTSMVRDVNEANLVIDDKYRLGEAVFTEAVFEELVGSFIIVIPSLTHYDSLVEAVDSGALWQVELQTSFSFVLVKDSSTIAQFSINTYGSGDTQRAATLDAAAAISGQLQFELKKIDQFRLKSGIIEVLPRGRVIIELGEEMGVVKGDEFSIVTTETLESGHVIQNNSGLLVVSDVKQDVSFGKILYNDGVPEPGAQLAEVPRLGTELSLYGNLLFDIDYLDLCGGIVGVKSVFSRGFYDFRPIAGIEIPFVDEATDSTWPGIPVSIYGGGELLWYFGRFQIEPSLALGVTGLIPVDEYDVFDVTHFGGRLELALNWMASDNFKIFLNGGYTYWWAPTASTTVSSYGGIFGGLGGTFKL
;
A
#
# COMPACT_ATOMS: atom_id res chain seq x y z
N MET A 1 39.50 -8.17 -43.71
CA MET A 1 38.24 -8.87 -43.37
C MET A 1 38.11 -9.19 -41.88
N LYS A 2 39.08 -9.86 -41.23
CA LYS A 2 39.01 -10.16 -39.77
C LYS A 2 38.78 -8.95 -38.85
N LYS A 3 39.39 -7.80 -39.13
CA LYS A 3 39.21 -6.57 -38.31
C LYS A 3 37.78 -6.01 -38.37
N TYR A 4 37.15 -6.03 -39.54
CA TYR A 4 35.76 -5.59 -39.70
C TYR A 4 34.76 -6.57 -39.08
N LEU A 5 35.08 -7.88 -39.08
CA LEU A 5 34.25 -8.89 -38.43
C LEU A 5 34.22 -8.73 -36.90
N VAL A 6 35.36 -8.38 -36.30
CA VAL A 6 35.46 -8.10 -34.85
C VAL A 6 34.72 -6.83 -34.48
N SER A 7 34.79 -5.77 -35.30
CA SER A 7 34.05 -4.53 -35.07
C SER A 7 32.52 -4.73 -35.18
N VAL A 8 32.07 -5.55 -36.15
CA VAL A 8 30.65 -5.90 -36.29
C VAL A 8 30.17 -6.74 -35.09
N LEU A 9 30.99 -7.69 -34.61
CA LEU A 9 30.66 -8.47 -33.42
C LEU A 9 30.55 -7.57 -32.17
N TYR A 10 31.45 -6.58 -32.03
CA TYR A 10 31.44 -5.64 -30.91
C TYR A 10 30.20 -4.74 -30.92
N VAL A 11 29.79 -4.26 -32.10
CA VAL A 11 28.56 -3.47 -32.26
C VAL A 11 27.31 -4.30 -31.97
N ILE A 12 27.27 -5.57 -32.38
CA ILE A 12 26.16 -6.48 -32.08
C ILE A 12 26.09 -6.80 -30.57
N VAL A 13 27.23 -7.02 -29.91
CA VAL A 13 27.25 -7.28 -28.45
C VAL A 13 26.82 -6.04 -27.65
N ILE A 14 27.19 -4.83 -28.09
CA ILE A 14 26.72 -3.56 -27.48
C ILE A 14 25.23 -3.35 -27.71
N LEU A 15 24.69 -3.68 -28.89
CA LEU A 15 23.27 -3.60 -29.19
C LEU A 15 22.43 -4.60 -28.37
N ILE A 16 22.94 -5.81 -28.12
CA ILE A 16 22.27 -6.81 -27.26
C ILE A 16 22.29 -6.38 -25.79
N ALA A 17 23.39 -5.78 -25.31
CA ALA A 17 23.48 -5.26 -23.95
C ALA A 17 22.56 -4.04 -23.72
N ALA A 18 22.30 -3.24 -24.75
CA ALA A 18 21.38 -2.09 -24.68
C ALA A 18 19.88 -2.48 -24.64
N SER A 19 19.56 -3.76 -24.80
CA SER A 19 18.20 -4.29 -24.72
C SER A 19 18.05 -5.41 -23.67
N ALA A 20 19.04 -5.56 -22.78
CA ALA A 20 18.93 -6.48 -21.66
C ALA A 20 17.95 -5.89 -20.63
N GLN A 21 16.83 -6.60 -20.43
CA GLN A 21 15.87 -6.29 -19.38
C GLN A 21 16.54 -6.39 -18.01
N GLU A 22 16.31 -5.39 -17.16
CA GLU A 22 16.72 -5.44 -15.77
C GLU A 22 15.62 -6.14 -14.97
N VAL A 23 15.90 -7.34 -14.49
CA VAL A 23 14.98 -8.12 -13.65
C VAL A 23 15.55 -8.16 -12.23
N SER A 24 14.72 -7.78 -11.26
CA SER A 24 15.09 -7.81 -9.85
C SER A 24 15.29 -9.25 -9.36
N GLY A 25 16.40 -9.49 -8.67
CA GLY A 25 16.62 -10.71 -7.88
C GLY A 25 16.53 -10.44 -6.38
N LYS A 26 16.34 -11.49 -5.58
CA LYS A 26 16.34 -11.37 -4.11
C LYS A 26 17.66 -10.79 -3.61
N GLN A 27 17.56 -9.84 -2.70
CA GLN A 27 18.70 -9.18 -2.07
C GLN A 27 18.78 -9.56 -0.60
N GLU A 28 19.99 -9.65 -0.05
CA GLU A 28 20.18 -9.86 1.40
C GLU A 28 20.01 -8.52 2.13
N ILE A 29 19.21 -8.50 3.19
CA ILE A 29 19.12 -7.34 4.08
C ILE A 29 19.42 -7.73 5.51
N ALA A 30 20.19 -6.88 6.20
CA ALA A 30 20.45 -7.01 7.62
C ALA A 30 19.56 -6.03 8.39
N VAL A 31 18.97 -6.50 9.48
CA VAL A 31 18.04 -5.72 10.32
C VAL A 31 18.58 -5.72 11.73
N PHE A 32 18.95 -4.54 12.24
CA PHE A 32 19.28 -4.37 13.65
C PHE A 32 18.04 -4.58 14.52
N SER A 33 18.24 -5.08 15.73
CA SER A 33 17.19 -5.07 16.75
C SER A 33 16.84 -3.62 17.14
N LEU A 34 15.58 -3.41 17.47
CA LEU A 34 14.99 -2.14 17.85
C LEU A 34 15.74 -1.54 19.04
N SER A 35 16.34 -0.38 18.79
CA SER A 35 16.89 0.45 19.86
C SER A 35 15.78 1.26 20.52
N TYR A 36 16.02 1.69 21.76
CA TYR A 36 15.08 2.53 22.51
C TYR A 36 15.88 3.55 23.32
N SER A 37 15.33 4.75 23.47
CA SER A 37 15.94 5.84 24.23
C SER A 37 15.39 5.98 25.65
N ASP A 38 14.19 5.46 25.95
CA ASP A 38 13.46 5.74 27.20
C ASP A 38 13.22 4.53 28.13
N TRP A 39 13.28 4.80 29.44
CA TRP A 39 13.14 3.82 30.54
C TRP A 39 11.71 3.32 30.79
N SER A 40 10.70 3.87 30.11
CA SER A 40 9.28 3.56 30.32
C SER A 40 8.74 2.42 29.45
N THR A 41 9.53 1.92 28.49
CA THR A 41 9.07 0.89 27.56
C THR A 41 9.09 -0.49 28.23
N PRO A 42 7.97 -1.24 28.28
CA PRO A 42 7.98 -2.60 28.78
C PRO A 42 8.95 -3.48 27.96
N SER A 43 9.84 -4.23 28.63
CA SER A 43 10.87 -5.03 27.93
C SER A 43 10.29 -6.06 26.94
N GLY A 44 9.07 -6.54 27.20
CA GLY A 44 8.35 -7.43 26.29
C GLY A 44 7.80 -6.76 25.03
N ALA A 45 7.64 -5.43 25.01
CA ALA A 45 7.13 -4.68 23.86
C ALA A 45 8.15 -4.62 22.72
N LEU A 46 9.44 -4.45 23.05
CA LEU A 46 10.51 -4.30 22.06
C LEU A 46 10.65 -5.54 21.17
N GLY A 47 10.70 -6.73 21.77
CA GLY A 47 10.82 -7.98 21.01
C GLY A 47 9.63 -8.28 20.11
N ILE A 48 8.44 -7.78 20.46
CA ILE A 48 7.22 -7.93 19.64
C ILE A 48 7.32 -7.03 18.41
N VAL A 49 7.73 -5.76 18.60
CA VAL A 49 7.93 -4.82 17.50
C VAL A 49 9.05 -5.31 16.57
N ASP A 50 10.15 -5.83 17.13
CA ASP A 50 11.23 -6.46 16.36
C ASP A 50 10.72 -7.58 15.45
N GLN A 51 9.95 -8.51 16.02
CA GLN A 51 9.38 -9.61 15.27
C GLN A 51 8.47 -9.12 14.14
N GLN A 52 7.64 -8.11 14.42
CA GLN A 52 6.74 -7.54 13.42
C GLN A 52 7.49 -6.88 12.26
N ILE A 53 8.59 -6.16 12.54
CA ILE A 53 9.45 -5.54 11.52
C ILE A 53 10.10 -6.62 10.65
N ILE A 54 10.69 -7.66 11.26
CA ILE A 54 11.32 -8.77 10.52
C ILE A 54 10.28 -9.50 9.66
N GLU A 55 9.09 -9.76 10.21
CA GLU A 55 8.00 -10.41 9.49
C GLU A 55 7.57 -9.60 8.27
N VAL A 56 7.40 -8.28 8.41
CA VAL A 56 7.04 -7.39 7.29
C VAL A 56 8.09 -7.43 6.19
N LEU A 57 9.36 -7.28 6.56
CA LEU A 57 10.46 -7.30 5.61
C LEU A 57 10.58 -8.65 4.90
N SER A 58 10.31 -9.75 5.61
CA SER A 58 10.36 -11.12 5.07
C SER A 58 9.18 -11.37 4.13
N ASN A 59 7.99 -10.92 4.50
CA ASN A 59 6.75 -11.11 3.75
C ASN A 59 6.67 -10.26 2.47
N ILE A 60 7.56 -9.27 2.30
CA ILE A 60 7.69 -8.53 1.04
C ILE A 60 8.27 -9.43 -0.08
N GLY A 61 8.87 -10.59 0.24
CA GLY A 61 9.30 -11.62 -0.71
C GLY A 61 10.59 -11.31 -1.49
N ARG A 62 10.91 -10.04 -1.71
CA ARG A 62 12.09 -9.60 -2.48
C ARG A 62 13.40 -9.55 -1.68
N PHE A 63 13.36 -9.92 -0.40
CA PHE A 63 14.51 -9.88 0.51
C PHE A 63 14.73 -11.21 1.24
N ASN A 64 15.98 -11.57 1.41
CA ASN A 64 16.41 -12.54 2.42
C ASN A 64 16.77 -11.74 3.67
N VAL A 65 15.90 -11.80 4.67
CA VAL A 65 16.02 -10.97 5.88
C VAL A 65 16.83 -11.69 6.93
N ARG A 66 17.81 -10.98 7.49
CA ARG A 66 18.60 -11.43 8.62
C ARG A 66 18.44 -10.47 9.79
N GLY A 67 17.85 -10.95 10.87
CA GLY A 67 17.78 -10.21 12.12
C GLY A 67 19.09 -10.33 12.89
N LEU A 68 19.61 -9.20 13.37
CA LEU A 68 20.77 -9.12 14.25
C LEU A 68 20.32 -8.84 15.68
N ASP A 69 20.97 -9.48 16.65
CA ASP A 69 20.73 -9.22 18.08
C ASP A 69 21.31 -7.87 18.56
N LEU A 70 22.03 -7.16 17.67
CA LEU A 70 22.65 -5.88 17.96
C LEU A 70 21.62 -4.75 17.87
N ARG A 71 21.73 -3.79 18.79
CA ARG A 71 20.89 -2.58 18.84
C ARG A 71 21.75 -1.36 18.55
N LEU A 72 21.29 -0.53 17.62
CA LEU A 72 21.96 0.71 17.27
C LEU A 72 20.99 1.88 17.44
N LYS A 73 21.37 2.90 18.21
CA LYS A 73 20.52 4.08 18.44
C LYS A 73 20.49 4.95 17.19
N ALA A 74 19.41 5.70 17.02
CA ALA A 74 19.26 6.61 15.88
C ALA A 74 20.40 7.64 15.79
N GLU A 75 20.94 8.10 16.93
CA GLU A 75 22.07 9.04 16.98
C GLU A 75 23.41 8.44 16.49
N ASP A 76 23.57 7.12 16.58
CA ASP A 76 24.79 6.40 16.23
C ASP A 76 24.84 6.00 14.74
N VAL A 77 23.76 6.19 13.98
CA VAL A 77 23.62 5.79 12.57
C VAL A 77 24.67 6.46 11.68
N ALA A 78 24.98 7.74 11.93
CA ALA A 78 25.95 8.48 11.13
C ALA A 78 27.38 7.96 11.33
N GLU A 79 27.75 7.65 12.56
CA GLU A 79 29.05 7.05 12.89
C GLU A 79 29.16 5.65 12.29
N PHE A 80 28.09 4.85 12.41
CA PHE A 80 28.01 3.53 11.79
C PHE A 80 28.19 3.59 10.27
N THR A 81 27.51 4.52 9.59
CA THR A 81 27.60 4.68 8.14
C THR A 81 29.01 5.10 7.71
N SER A 82 29.67 5.97 8.48
CA SER A 82 31.08 6.33 8.23
C SER A 82 32.00 5.13 8.36
N MET A 83 31.81 4.30 9.38
CA MET A 83 32.60 3.08 9.57
C MET A 83 32.43 2.10 8.40
N VAL A 84 31.20 1.89 7.92
CA VAL A 84 30.94 1.02 6.75
C VAL A 84 31.67 1.57 5.52
N ARG A 85 31.66 2.90 5.31
CA ARG A 85 32.44 3.55 4.25
C ARG A 85 33.94 3.33 4.41
N ASP A 86 34.48 3.56 5.59
CA ASP A 86 35.92 3.47 5.84
C ASP A 86 36.42 2.04 5.58
N VAL A 87 35.65 1.01 5.93
CA VAL A 87 35.99 -0.39 5.62
C VAL A 87 35.90 -0.68 4.12
N ASN A 88 34.82 -0.25 3.45
CA ASN A 88 34.63 -0.45 2.01
C ASN A 88 35.73 0.23 1.16
N GLU A 89 36.17 1.42 1.54
CA GLU A 89 37.16 2.21 0.79
C GLU A 89 38.60 1.80 1.11
N ALA A 90 38.90 1.42 2.36
CA ALA A 90 40.28 1.22 2.81
C ALA A 90 40.74 -0.25 2.90
N ASN A 91 39.88 -1.24 2.61
CA ASN A 91 40.17 -2.67 2.88
C ASN A 91 40.75 -2.86 4.30
N LEU A 92 40.23 -2.09 5.26
CA LEU A 92 40.69 -2.12 6.63
C LEU A 92 40.35 -3.49 7.23
N VAL A 93 41.36 -4.18 7.75
CA VAL A 93 41.18 -5.38 8.57
C VAL A 93 40.59 -4.92 9.90
N ILE A 94 39.44 -5.47 10.25
CA ILE A 94 38.71 -5.13 11.46
C ILE A 94 39.37 -5.83 12.64
N ASP A 95 39.66 -5.08 13.70
CA ASP A 95 40.16 -5.65 14.96
C ASP A 95 39.08 -6.56 15.59
N ASP A 96 39.45 -7.54 16.41
CA ASP A 96 38.59 -8.65 16.83
C ASP A 96 37.23 -8.21 17.44
N LYS A 97 37.15 -6.98 17.97
CA LYS A 97 35.91 -6.35 18.48
C LYS A 97 35.88 -4.85 18.22
N TYR A 98 34.90 -4.39 17.43
CA TYR A 98 34.61 -2.97 17.27
C TYR A 98 33.40 -2.58 18.13
N ARG A 99 33.44 -1.42 18.81
CA ARG A 99 32.34 -0.95 19.67
C ARG A 99 31.77 0.33 19.09
N LEU A 100 30.45 0.38 18.93
CA LEU A 100 29.74 1.58 18.48
C LEU A 100 28.50 1.77 19.35
N GLY A 101 28.50 2.82 20.16
CA GLY A 101 27.54 2.98 21.25
C GLY A 101 27.55 1.78 22.21
N GLU A 102 26.40 1.13 22.37
CA GLU A 102 26.22 -0.09 23.17
C GLU A 102 26.47 -1.39 22.38
N ALA A 103 26.59 -1.32 21.04
CA ALA A 103 26.81 -2.48 20.19
C ALA A 103 28.28 -2.88 20.15
N VAL A 104 28.53 -4.20 20.23
CA VAL A 104 29.87 -4.79 20.05
C VAL A 104 29.82 -5.70 18.83
N PHE A 105 30.48 -5.27 17.76
CA PHE A 105 30.59 -6.02 16.52
C PHE A 105 31.76 -6.99 16.60
N THR A 106 31.50 -8.24 16.24
CA THR A 106 32.57 -9.21 15.93
C THR A 106 32.89 -9.13 14.44
N GLU A 107 34.08 -9.58 14.04
CA GLU A 107 34.49 -9.66 12.63
C GLU A 107 33.42 -10.34 11.77
N ALA A 108 32.92 -11.50 12.20
CA ALA A 108 31.90 -12.26 11.47
C ALA A 108 30.59 -11.48 11.25
N VAL A 109 30.11 -10.76 12.28
CA VAL A 109 28.89 -9.94 12.17
C VAL A 109 29.13 -8.74 11.25
N PHE A 110 30.35 -8.20 11.23
CA PHE A 110 30.67 -7.08 10.37
C PHE A 110 30.80 -7.50 8.90
N GLU A 111 31.46 -8.62 8.62
CA GLU A 111 31.51 -9.20 7.26
C GLU A 111 30.10 -9.44 6.71
N GLU A 112 29.17 -9.85 7.57
CA GLU A 112 27.75 -10.02 7.22
C GLU A 112 27.07 -8.69 6.90
N LEU A 113 27.32 -7.63 7.69
CA LEU A 113 26.80 -6.29 7.42
C LEU A 113 27.31 -5.73 6.08
N VAL A 114 28.60 -5.91 5.78
CA VAL A 114 29.20 -5.47 4.51
C VAL A 114 28.72 -6.32 3.33
N GLY A 115 28.42 -7.60 3.56
CA GLY A 115 27.85 -8.49 2.55
C GLY A 115 26.36 -8.23 2.24
N SER A 116 25.68 -7.46 3.08
CA SER A 116 24.26 -7.13 2.90
C SER A 116 24.07 -6.07 1.82
N PHE A 117 22.96 -6.13 1.09
CA PHE A 117 22.59 -5.08 0.15
C PHE A 117 22.21 -3.80 0.90
N ILE A 118 21.38 -3.95 1.93
CA ILE A 118 20.83 -2.85 2.72
C ILE A 118 20.84 -3.23 4.20
N ILE A 119 21.12 -2.24 5.03
CA ILE A 119 21.07 -2.34 6.48
C ILE A 119 19.89 -1.49 6.97
N VAL A 120 19.01 -2.11 7.76
CA VAL A 120 17.84 -1.48 8.38
C VAL A 120 18.12 -1.26 9.86
N ILE A 121 17.97 -0.01 10.31
CA ILE A 121 18.20 0.39 11.70
C ILE A 121 16.89 0.95 12.27
N PRO A 122 16.09 0.14 12.97
CA PRO A 122 14.88 0.59 13.63
C PRO A 122 15.18 1.17 15.02
N SER A 123 14.45 2.22 15.41
CA SER A 123 14.57 2.86 16.71
C SER A 123 13.20 3.32 17.23
N LEU A 124 12.84 2.90 18.44
CA LEU A 124 11.65 3.37 19.14
C LEU A 124 11.95 4.74 19.76
N THR A 125 11.38 5.79 19.19
CA THR A 125 11.62 7.17 19.60
C THR A 125 10.57 7.69 20.57
N HIS A 126 9.38 7.09 20.60
CA HIS A 126 8.31 7.45 21.53
C HIS A 126 7.48 6.23 21.92
N TYR A 127 7.14 6.15 23.20
CA TYR A 127 6.20 5.20 23.78
C TYR A 127 5.34 5.95 24.79
N ASP A 128 4.04 5.99 24.57
CA ASP A 128 3.08 6.49 25.54
C ASP A 128 1.97 5.47 25.79
N SER A 129 1.46 5.46 27.02
CA SER A 129 0.43 4.52 27.44
C SER A 129 -0.54 5.18 28.41
N LEU A 130 -1.80 5.27 27.98
CA LEU A 130 -2.91 5.86 28.70
C LEU A 130 -3.86 4.75 29.15
N VAL A 131 -4.53 4.98 30.27
CA VAL A 131 -5.58 4.10 30.78
C VAL A 131 -6.83 4.92 31.05
N GLU A 132 -7.93 4.50 30.45
CA GLU A 132 -9.25 5.09 30.64
C GLU A 132 -10.12 4.11 31.42
N ALA A 133 -10.82 4.61 32.45
CA ALA A 133 -11.82 3.82 33.14
C ALA A 133 -13.12 3.82 32.32
N VAL A 134 -13.60 2.64 31.96
CA VAL A 134 -14.86 2.43 31.24
C VAL A 134 -15.79 1.56 32.08
N ASP A 135 -17.10 1.64 31.86
CA ASP A 135 -18.10 0.90 32.64
C ASP A 135 -17.87 -0.63 32.65
N SER A 136 -17.15 -1.15 31.65
CA SER A 136 -16.76 -2.56 31.50
C SER A 136 -15.37 -2.91 32.04
N GLY A 137 -14.59 -1.96 32.57
CA GLY A 137 -13.23 -2.19 33.07
C GLY A 137 -12.25 -1.04 32.81
N ALA A 138 -11.01 -1.37 32.41
CA ALA A 138 -10.00 -0.39 32.03
C ALA A 138 -9.65 -0.60 30.56
N LEU A 139 -9.75 0.47 29.76
CA LEU A 139 -9.31 0.49 28.37
C LEU A 139 -7.93 1.11 28.30
N TRP A 140 -6.94 0.34 27.86
CA TRP A 140 -5.60 0.84 27.63
C TRP A 140 -5.47 1.32 26.19
N GLN A 141 -4.81 2.47 26.02
CA GLN A 141 -4.41 3.01 24.74
C GLN A 141 -2.89 3.18 24.73
N VAL A 142 -2.24 2.76 23.65
CA VAL A 142 -0.79 2.83 23.49
C VAL A 142 -0.46 3.50 22.18
N GLU A 143 0.45 4.46 22.22
CA GLU A 143 1.06 5.10 21.06
C GLU A 143 2.53 4.68 20.96
N LEU A 144 2.93 4.22 19.77
CA LEU A 144 4.31 3.89 19.44
C LEU A 144 4.77 4.77 18.27
N GLN A 145 5.94 5.39 18.41
CA GLN A 145 6.65 6.00 17.29
C GLN A 145 7.96 5.25 17.02
N THR A 146 8.05 4.66 15.84
CA THR A 146 9.25 3.93 15.40
C THR A 146 9.87 4.64 14.20
N SER A 147 11.13 5.01 14.32
CA SER A 147 11.94 5.53 13.22
C SER A 147 12.72 4.42 12.54
N PHE A 148 12.83 4.50 11.22
CA PHE A 148 13.59 3.56 10.40
C PHE A 148 14.63 4.33 9.60
N SER A 149 15.87 3.84 9.63
CA SER A 149 16.94 4.29 8.73
C SER A 149 17.39 3.14 7.84
N PHE A 150 17.49 3.39 6.53
CA PHE A 150 17.93 2.43 5.53
C PHE A 150 19.25 2.89 4.94
N VAL A 151 20.28 2.09 5.13
CA VAL A 151 21.64 2.36 4.64
C VAL A 151 21.95 1.41 3.49
N LEU A 152 22.24 1.96 2.32
CA LEU A 152 22.75 1.21 1.18
C LEU A 152 24.24 0.96 1.38
N VAL A 153 24.62 -0.31 1.48
CA VAL A 153 25.97 -0.70 1.87
C VAL A 153 26.99 -0.34 0.80
N LYS A 154 26.66 -0.57 -0.47
CA LYS A 154 27.54 -0.33 -1.62
C LYS A 154 28.04 1.13 -1.69
N ASP A 155 27.14 2.07 -1.43
CA ASP A 155 27.41 3.50 -1.53
C ASP A 155 27.63 4.14 -0.16
N SER A 156 27.59 3.33 0.91
CA SER A 156 27.66 3.75 2.32
C SER A 156 26.83 5.00 2.61
N SER A 157 25.56 4.99 2.18
CA SER A 157 24.68 6.16 2.26
C SER A 157 23.29 5.80 2.74
N THR A 158 22.67 6.70 3.50
CA THR A 158 21.27 6.59 3.91
C THR A 158 20.38 6.88 2.71
N ILE A 159 19.63 5.88 2.25
CA ILE A 159 18.72 6.00 1.09
C ILE A 159 17.30 6.37 1.49
N ALA A 160 16.91 6.09 2.74
CA ALA A 160 15.61 6.47 3.27
C ALA A 160 15.67 6.60 4.80
N GLN A 161 14.91 7.57 5.31
CA GLN A 161 14.66 7.73 6.74
C GLN A 161 13.25 8.26 6.95
N PHE A 162 12.45 7.57 7.76
CA PHE A 162 11.08 7.96 8.08
C PHE A 162 10.67 7.44 9.45
N SER A 163 9.57 7.97 9.98
CA SER A 163 8.98 7.52 11.24
C SER A 163 7.53 7.14 11.04
N ILE A 164 7.12 6.10 11.76
CA ILE A 164 5.78 5.52 11.74
C ILE A 164 5.18 5.71 13.13
N ASN A 165 3.98 6.29 13.17
CA ASN A 165 3.19 6.45 14.38
C ASN A 165 2.04 5.45 14.34
N THR A 166 1.92 4.63 15.37
CA THR A 166 0.89 3.59 15.45
C THR A 166 0.20 3.64 16.79
N TYR A 167 -1.10 3.41 16.75
CA TYR A 167 -1.98 3.42 17.92
C TYR A 167 -2.57 2.03 18.10
N GLY A 168 -2.73 1.62 19.34
CA GLY A 168 -3.38 0.37 19.68
C GLY A 168 -4.21 0.48 20.94
N SER A 169 -5.22 -0.36 21.05
CA SER A 169 -6.12 -0.37 22.20
C SER A 169 -6.38 -1.78 22.71
N GLY A 170 -6.72 -1.91 24.00
CA GLY A 170 -7.12 -3.20 24.54
C GLY A 170 -7.37 -3.21 26.04
N ASP A 171 -7.91 -4.32 26.52
CA ASP A 171 -8.27 -4.49 27.94
C ASP A 171 -7.05 -4.56 28.89
N THR A 172 -5.86 -4.71 28.33
CA THR A 172 -4.59 -4.68 29.07
C THR A 172 -3.55 -3.86 28.31
N GLN A 173 -2.59 -3.28 29.03
CA GLN A 173 -1.47 -2.56 28.41
C GLN A 173 -0.76 -3.42 27.35
N ARG A 174 -0.53 -4.70 27.65
CA ARG A 174 0.11 -5.64 26.71
C ARG A 174 -0.72 -5.83 25.44
N ALA A 175 -2.04 -5.94 25.55
CA ALA A 175 -2.92 -6.08 24.39
C ALA A 175 -2.91 -4.82 23.53
N ALA A 176 -2.98 -3.64 24.14
CA ALA A 176 -2.88 -2.36 23.42
C ALA A 176 -1.52 -2.19 22.73
N THR A 177 -0.41 -2.57 23.37
CA THR A 177 0.92 -2.55 22.74
C THR A 177 1.03 -3.53 21.57
N LEU A 178 0.44 -4.74 21.68
CA LEU A 178 0.40 -5.72 20.60
C LEU A 178 -0.37 -5.20 19.39
N ASP A 179 -1.52 -4.57 19.64
CA ASP A 179 -2.36 -3.95 18.62
C ASP A 179 -1.61 -2.81 17.91
N ALA A 180 -0.95 -1.93 18.67
CA ALA A 180 -0.12 -0.85 18.12
C ALA A 180 1.05 -1.39 17.29
N ALA A 181 1.75 -2.42 17.79
CA ALA A 181 2.85 -3.04 17.06
C ALA A 181 2.38 -3.67 15.75
N ALA A 182 1.24 -4.38 15.75
CA ALA A 182 0.68 -5.00 14.55
C ALA A 182 0.37 -3.95 13.46
N ALA A 183 -0.05 -2.74 13.84
CA ALA A 183 -0.32 -1.64 12.92
C ALA A 183 0.92 -1.11 12.18
N ILE A 184 2.14 -1.35 12.69
CA ILE A 184 3.40 -0.96 12.03
C ILE A 184 3.51 -1.61 10.64
N SER A 185 2.99 -2.83 10.51
CA SER A 185 3.15 -3.66 9.32
C SER A 185 2.62 -3.00 8.04
N GLY A 186 1.39 -2.49 8.09
CA GLY A 186 0.73 -1.87 6.95
C GLY A 186 1.46 -0.60 6.50
N GLN A 187 1.83 0.27 7.44
CA GLN A 187 2.49 1.53 7.12
C GLN A 187 3.93 1.33 6.66
N LEU A 188 4.67 0.40 7.29
CA LEU A 188 6.04 0.08 6.91
C LEU A 188 6.09 -0.47 5.48
N GLN A 189 5.20 -1.40 5.13
CA GLN A 189 5.16 -1.96 3.78
C GLN A 189 4.95 -0.89 2.71
N PHE A 190 4.13 0.13 2.98
CA PHE A 190 3.93 1.25 2.06
C PHE A 190 5.17 2.11 1.88
N GLU A 191 5.78 2.54 2.99
CA GLU A 191 6.97 3.39 2.94
C GLU A 191 8.13 2.68 2.23
N LEU A 192 8.27 1.37 2.46
CA LEU A 192 9.27 0.54 1.77
C LEU A 192 9.09 0.54 0.26
N LYS A 193 7.86 0.51 -0.25
CA LYS A 193 7.60 0.54 -1.71
C LYS A 193 7.97 1.88 -2.35
N LYS A 194 8.01 2.98 -1.58
CA LYS A 194 8.43 4.29 -2.10
C LYS A 194 9.94 4.42 -2.28
N ILE A 195 10.72 3.52 -1.66
CA ILE A 195 12.18 3.50 -1.80
C ILE A 195 12.50 2.90 -3.18
N ASP A 196 13.16 3.67 -4.05
CA ASP A 196 13.41 3.24 -5.43
C ASP A 196 14.21 1.93 -5.52
N GLN A 197 15.15 1.70 -4.60
CA GLN A 197 15.94 0.46 -4.53
C GLN A 197 15.08 -0.78 -4.22
N PHE A 198 13.86 -0.60 -3.71
CA PHE A 198 12.97 -1.67 -3.31
C PHE A 198 11.97 -1.98 -4.42
N ARG A 199 11.74 -1.06 -5.36
CA ARG A 199 10.77 -1.22 -6.44
C ARG A 199 11.20 -2.35 -7.37
N LEU A 200 10.29 -3.28 -7.64
CA LEU A 200 10.58 -4.40 -8.54
C LEU A 200 10.73 -3.90 -9.97
N LYS A 201 11.82 -4.32 -10.59
CA LYS A 201 12.04 -4.25 -12.03
C LYS A 201 11.82 -5.64 -12.60
N SER A 202 11.08 -5.71 -13.69
CA SER A 202 10.74 -6.97 -14.37
C SER A 202 10.71 -6.71 -15.86
N GLY A 203 10.24 -7.68 -16.63
CA GLY A 203 9.52 -7.29 -17.82
C GLY A 203 8.78 -8.40 -18.53
N ILE A 204 8.36 -8.08 -19.74
CA ILE A 204 7.38 -8.88 -20.47
C ILE A 204 8.09 -10.08 -21.11
N ILE A 205 7.71 -11.28 -20.72
CA ILE A 205 8.19 -12.53 -21.34
C ILE A 205 7.41 -12.79 -22.63
N GLU A 206 6.08 -12.66 -22.56
CA GLU A 206 5.20 -13.00 -23.66
C GLU A 206 3.97 -12.10 -23.70
N VAL A 207 3.51 -11.77 -24.91
CA VAL A 207 2.28 -11.03 -25.15
C VAL A 207 1.21 -11.99 -25.68
N LEU A 208 0.14 -12.14 -24.91
CA LEU A 208 -0.99 -13.01 -25.19
C LEU A 208 -2.12 -12.23 -25.87
N PRO A 209 -3.06 -12.93 -26.54
CA PRO A 209 -4.24 -12.29 -27.13
C PRO A 209 -5.04 -11.47 -26.12
N ARG A 210 -5.68 -10.40 -26.63
CA ARG A 210 -6.50 -9.44 -25.86
C ARG A 210 -5.70 -8.62 -24.84
N GLY A 211 -4.43 -8.30 -25.13
CA GLY A 211 -3.61 -7.42 -24.29
C GLY A 211 -3.27 -8.01 -22.92
N ARG A 212 -3.19 -9.34 -22.83
CA ARG A 212 -2.67 -10.04 -21.66
C ARG A 212 -1.17 -10.25 -21.84
N VAL A 213 -0.42 -10.31 -20.76
CA VAL A 213 1.02 -10.52 -20.78
C VAL A 213 1.46 -11.48 -19.69
N ILE A 214 2.62 -12.09 -19.88
CA ILE A 214 3.35 -12.83 -18.84
C ILE A 214 4.58 -12.00 -18.47
N ILE A 215 4.82 -11.80 -17.17
CA ILE A 215 5.94 -11.01 -16.65
C ILE A 215 6.90 -11.88 -15.85
N GLU A 216 8.18 -11.52 -15.91
CA GLU A 216 9.32 -12.24 -15.32
C GLU A 216 9.48 -11.93 -13.82
N LEU A 217 8.42 -12.11 -13.02
CA LEU A 217 8.43 -12.16 -11.55
C LEU A 217 7.12 -12.81 -11.07
N GLY A 218 7.18 -13.57 -9.97
CA GLY A 218 6.05 -14.25 -9.36
C GLY A 218 5.90 -14.02 -7.86
N GLU A 219 5.18 -14.92 -7.20
CA GLU A 219 4.90 -14.91 -5.77
C GLU A 219 6.18 -14.89 -4.92
N GLU A 220 7.24 -15.57 -5.37
CA GLU A 220 8.51 -15.61 -4.64
C GLU A 220 9.16 -14.24 -4.48
N MET A 221 8.84 -13.30 -5.36
CA MET A 221 9.34 -11.92 -5.36
C MET A 221 8.35 -10.95 -4.71
N GLY A 222 7.27 -11.46 -4.14
CA GLY A 222 6.23 -10.71 -3.44
C GLY A 222 5.25 -9.99 -4.36
N VAL A 223 5.14 -10.40 -5.62
CA VAL A 223 4.11 -9.91 -6.54
C VAL A 223 2.77 -10.49 -6.12
N VAL A 224 1.74 -9.64 -6.05
CA VAL A 224 0.37 -10.06 -5.72
C VAL A 224 -0.63 -9.57 -6.77
N LYS A 225 -1.82 -10.17 -6.78
CA LYS A 225 -2.92 -9.70 -7.64
C LYS A 225 -3.25 -8.24 -7.33
N GLY A 226 -3.57 -7.48 -8.37
CA GLY A 226 -3.85 -6.05 -8.24
C GLY A 226 -2.61 -5.16 -8.16
N ASP A 227 -1.40 -5.71 -8.04
CA ASP A 227 -0.18 -4.90 -8.18
C ASP A 227 -0.11 -4.31 -9.60
N GLU A 228 0.47 -3.11 -9.71
CA GLU A 228 0.58 -2.37 -10.97
C GLU A 228 2.04 -2.23 -11.40
N PHE A 229 2.28 -2.35 -12.70
CA PHE A 229 3.58 -2.11 -13.31
C PHE A 229 3.46 -1.09 -14.44
N SER A 230 4.37 -0.14 -14.45
CA SER A 230 4.58 0.81 -15.56
C SER A 230 5.45 0.16 -16.63
N ILE A 231 5.09 0.36 -17.91
CA ILE A 231 5.90 -0.03 -19.05
C ILE A 231 6.87 1.11 -19.34
N VAL A 232 8.16 0.86 -19.13
CA VAL A 232 9.20 1.89 -19.25
C VAL A 232 9.85 1.80 -20.62
N THR A 233 9.83 2.91 -21.34
CA THR A 233 10.58 3.09 -22.59
C THR A 233 11.78 3.97 -22.35
N THR A 234 12.92 3.54 -22.87
CA THR A 234 14.18 4.27 -22.78
C THR A 234 14.44 4.98 -24.11
N GLU A 235 14.44 6.30 -24.09
CA GLU A 235 14.79 7.13 -25.23
C GLU A 235 16.19 7.72 -25.04
N THR A 236 17.08 7.53 -26.01
CA THR A 236 18.38 8.20 -26.00
C THR A 236 18.27 9.47 -26.83
N LEU A 237 18.39 10.62 -26.19
CA LEU A 237 18.42 11.92 -26.86
C LEU A 237 19.66 12.04 -27.75
N GLU A 238 19.60 12.93 -28.74
CA GLU A 238 20.74 13.26 -29.61
C GLU A 238 21.98 13.73 -28.82
N SER A 239 21.78 14.24 -27.60
CA SER A 239 22.84 14.64 -26.67
C SER A 239 23.56 13.47 -25.99
N GLY A 240 23.14 12.22 -26.26
CA GLY A 240 23.63 11.01 -25.59
C GLY A 240 23.04 10.79 -24.19
N HIS A 241 22.15 11.67 -23.72
CA HIS A 241 21.44 11.47 -22.46
C HIS A 241 20.30 10.46 -22.66
N VAL A 242 20.15 9.57 -21.69
CA VAL A 242 19.10 8.56 -21.67
C VAL A 242 17.95 9.04 -20.79
N ILE A 243 16.75 9.10 -21.36
CA ILE A 243 15.51 9.44 -20.65
C ILE A 243 14.64 8.19 -20.57
N GLN A 244 14.11 7.93 -19.37
CA GLN A 244 13.10 6.90 -19.16
C GLN A 244 11.72 7.54 -19.09
N ASN A 245 10.83 7.11 -19.97
CA ASN A 245 9.45 7.57 -20.03
C ASN A 245 8.51 6.42 -19.68
N ASN A 246 7.46 6.71 -18.91
CA ASN A 246 6.35 5.77 -18.75
C ASN A 246 5.50 5.79 -20.02
N SER A 247 5.34 4.63 -20.65
CA SER A 247 4.64 4.44 -21.91
C SER A 247 3.36 3.63 -21.77
N GLY A 248 3.09 3.05 -20.59
CA GLY A 248 1.94 2.20 -20.39
C GLY A 248 1.78 1.71 -18.97
N LEU A 249 0.61 1.15 -18.68
CA LEU A 249 0.28 0.62 -17.36
C LEU A 249 -0.35 -0.75 -17.52
N LEU A 250 0.04 -1.69 -16.67
CA LEU A 250 -0.58 -2.99 -16.53
C LEU A 250 -0.90 -3.29 -15.07
N VAL A 251 -1.86 -4.17 -14.88
CA VAL A 251 -2.28 -4.69 -13.58
C VAL A 251 -2.12 -6.20 -13.55
N VAL A 252 -1.64 -6.74 -12.43
CA VAL A 252 -1.45 -8.17 -12.21
C VAL A 252 -2.80 -8.84 -11.97
N SER A 253 -3.12 -9.83 -12.81
CA SER A 253 -4.37 -10.59 -12.80
C SER A 253 -4.28 -11.93 -12.08
N ASP A 254 -3.14 -12.60 -12.24
CA ASP A 254 -2.87 -13.88 -11.59
C ASP A 254 -1.37 -14.01 -11.33
N VAL A 255 -1.01 -14.73 -10.29
CA VAL A 255 0.38 -14.89 -9.85
C VAL A 255 0.68 -16.38 -9.74
N LYS A 256 1.81 -16.81 -10.30
CA LYS A 256 2.43 -18.12 -10.09
C LYS A 256 3.75 -17.94 -9.34
N GLN A 257 4.41 -19.03 -9.01
CA GLN A 257 5.65 -19.02 -8.25
C GLN A 257 6.73 -18.11 -8.87
N ASP A 258 7.03 -18.30 -10.16
CA ASP A 258 8.12 -17.59 -10.85
C ASP A 258 7.67 -16.52 -11.85
N VAL A 259 6.40 -16.55 -12.25
CA VAL A 259 5.84 -15.66 -13.28
C VAL A 259 4.46 -15.14 -12.87
N SER A 260 4.08 -13.98 -13.39
CA SER A 260 2.76 -13.41 -13.18
C SER A 260 2.08 -13.09 -14.50
N PHE A 261 0.74 -13.14 -14.50
CA PHE A 261 -0.09 -12.77 -15.64
C PHE A 261 -0.63 -11.36 -15.42
N GLY A 262 -0.39 -10.48 -16.39
CA GLY A 262 -0.86 -9.10 -16.37
C GLY A 262 -1.89 -8.80 -17.45
N LYS A 263 -2.68 -7.75 -17.22
CA LYS A 263 -3.54 -7.13 -18.22
C LYS A 263 -3.07 -5.71 -18.46
N ILE A 264 -2.77 -5.40 -19.72
CA ILE A 264 -2.41 -4.03 -20.12
C ILE A 264 -3.68 -3.17 -20.08
N LEU A 265 -3.62 -2.08 -19.33
CA LEU A 265 -4.66 -1.06 -19.23
C LEU A 265 -4.51 -0.05 -20.37
N TYR A 266 -3.30 0.38 -20.65
CA TYR A 266 -2.98 1.11 -21.86
C TYR A 266 -1.49 0.99 -22.17
N ASN A 267 -1.15 1.23 -23.43
CA ASN A 267 0.22 1.34 -23.90
C ASN A 267 0.23 2.30 -25.09
N ASP A 268 1.16 3.24 -25.11
CA ASP A 268 1.32 4.22 -26.19
C ASP A 268 2.02 3.60 -27.41
N GLY A 269 2.62 2.41 -27.24
CA GLY A 269 3.22 1.59 -28.31
C GLY A 269 2.61 0.19 -28.44
N VAL A 270 3.26 -0.65 -29.25
CA VAL A 270 2.98 -2.08 -29.30
C VAL A 270 3.68 -2.74 -28.12
N PRO A 271 2.96 -3.52 -27.27
CA PRO A 271 3.62 -4.28 -26.23
C PRO A 271 4.50 -5.36 -26.89
N GLU A 272 5.78 -5.40 -26.52
CA GLU A 272 6.73 -6.35 -27.08
C GLU A 272 7.37 -7.19 -25.96
N PRO A 273 7.62 -8.48 -26.20
CA PRO A 273 8.51 -9.27 -25.35
C PRO A 273 9.85 -8.55 -25.16
N GLY A 274 10.36 -8.56 -23.92
CA GLY A 274 11.56 -7.84 -23.52
C GLY A 274 11.31 -6.43 -22.99
N ALA A 275 10.11 -5.86 -23.15
CA ALA A 275 9.80 -4.52 -22.63
C ALA A 275 10.01 -4.45 -21.10
N GLN A 276 10.70 -3.40 -20.66
CA GLN A 276 11.02 -3.17 -19.25
C GLN A 276 9.77 -2.77 -18.47
N LEU A 277 9.61 -3.37 -17.29
CA LEU A 277 8.57 -3.02 -16.34
C LEU A 277 9.19 -2.49 -15.04
N ALA A 278 8.49 -1.54 -14.43
CA ALA A 278 8.81 -1.04 -13.09
C ALA A 278 7.54 -0.98 -12.23
N GLU A 279 7.61 -1.54 -11.03
CA GLU A 279 6.50 -1.55 -10.05
C GLU A 279 6.06 -0.11 -9.75
N VAL A 280 4.75 0.09 -9.74
CA VAL A 280 4.14 1.34 -9.28
C VAL A 280 3.81 1.19 -7.79
N PRO A 281 4.38 2.03 -6.92
CA PRO A 281 4.15 1.91 -5.49
C PRO A 281 2.71 2.33 -5.14
N ARG A 282 1.86 1.35 -4.88
CA ARG A 282 0.47 1.51 -4.42
C ARG A 282 0.32 1.02 -2.98
N LEU A 283 -0.48 1.72 -2.17
CA LEU A 283 -1.06 1.17 -0.93
C LEU A 283 -1.91 -0.07 -1.20
N GLY A 284 -2.53 -0.14 -2.38
CA GLY A 284 -3.44 -1.23 -2.73
C GLY A 284 -4.89 -0.92 -2.41
N THR A 285 -5.22 0.35 -2.21
CA THR A 285 -6.58 0.83 -1.96
C THR A 285 -6.91 1.96 -2.93
N GLU A 286 -8.10 1.95 -3.50
CA GLU A 286 -8.62 3.07 -4.30
C GLU A 286 -9.67 3.84 -3.47
N LEU A 287 -9.50 5.16 -3.36
CA LEU A 287 -10.42 6.04 -2.63
C LEU A 287 -11.28 6.82 -3.61
N SER A 288 -12.59 6.63 -3.54
CA SER A 288 -13.57 7.25 -4.43
C SER A 288 -14.41 8.27 -3.69
N LEU A 289 -14.51 9.48 -4.23
CA LEU A 289 -15.44 10.52 -3.79
C LEU A 289 -16.55 10.65 -4.83
N TYR A 290 -17.81 10.67 -4.41
CA TYR A 290 -18.94 10.78 -5.33
C TYR A 290 -20.15 11.51 -4.74
N GLY A 291 -20.99 11.96 -5.66
CA GLY A 291 -22.32 12.46 -5.38
C GLY A 291 -23.34 11.79 -6.29
N ASN A 292 -24.43 11.30 -5.70
CA ASN A 292 -25.55 10.68 -6.39
C ASN A 292 -26.82 11.50 -6.15
N LEU A 293 -27.66 11.62 -7.17
CA LEU A 293 -29.04 12.07 -7.04
C LEU A 293 -29.93 10.85 -6.86
N LEU A 294 -30.91 10.94 -5.96
CA LEU A 294 -31.86 9.87 -5.66
C LEU A 294 -33.23 10.22 -6.23
N PHE A 295 -33.84 9.25 -6.90
CA PHE A 295 -35.15 9.36 -7.53
C PHE A 295 -36.09 8.29 -7.00
N ASP A 296 -37.31 8.69 -6.69
CA ASP A 296 -38.38 7.78 -6.31
C ASP A 296 -38.71 6.84 -7.49
N ILE A 297 -38.91 5.55 -7.23
CA ILE A 297 -39.11 4.56 -8.30
C ILE A 297 -40.51 4.63 -8.92
N ASP A 298 -41.51 5.07 -8.16
CA ASP A 298 -42.91 5.11 -8.60
C ASP A 298 -43.19 6.37 -9.43
N TYR A 299 -42.55 7.50 -9.08
CA TYR A 299 -42.81 8.80 -9.72
C TYR A 299 -41.64 9.36 -10.54
N LEU A 300 -40.42 8.83 -10.37
CA LEU A 300 -39.17 9.36 -10.97
C LEU A 300 -38.88 10.83 -10.61
N ASP A 301 -39.47 11.31 -9.53
CA ASP A 301 -39.20 12.62 -8.97
C ASP A 301 -37.92 12.58 -8.12
N LEU A 302 -37.15 13.67 -8.18
CA LEU A 302 -35.96 13.84 -7.34
C LEU A 302 -36.41 13.90 -5.88
N CYS A 303 -35.97 12.94 -5.07
CA CYS A 303 -36.34 12.81 -3.66
C CYS A 303 -35.15 12.96 -2.71
N GLY A 304 -33.96 13.25 -3.24
CA GLY A 304 -32.78 13.52 -2.44
C GLY A 304 -31.45 13.41 -3.17
N GLY A 305 -30.38 13.42 -2.38
CA GLY A 305 -29.02 13.17 -2.84
C GLY A 305 -28.20 12.41 -1.81
N ILE A 306 -27.09 11.82 -2.24
CA ILE A 306 -26.15 11.11 -1.38
C ILE A 306 -24.76 11.58 -1.75
N VAL A 307 -23.97 12.00 -0.75
CA VAL A 307 -22.53 12.20 -0.91
C VAL A 307 -21.81 11.14 -0.14
N GLY A 308 -20.72 10.61 -0.70
CA GLY A 308 -20.03 9.52 -0.04
C GLY A 308 -18.58 9.36 -0.44
N VAL A 309 -17.92 8.57 0.40
CA VAL A 309 -16.55 8.10 0.21
C VAL A 309 -16.59 6.57 0.16
N LYS A 310 -16.04 5.98 -0.89
CA LYS A 310 -15.92 4.51 -1.06
C LYS A 310 -14.46 4.14 -1.16
N SER A 311 -14.03 3.23 -0.30
CA SER A 311 -12.73 2.58 -0.35
C SER A 311 -12.85 1.22 -1.04
N VAL A 312 -11.96 0.95 -1.99
CA VAL A 312 -11.91 -0.31 -2.74
C VAL A 312 -10.56 -0.97 -2.52
N PHE A 313 -10.57 -2.20 -2.01
CA PHE A 313 -9.35 -2.96 -1.75
C PHE A 313 -8.92 -3.68 -3.04
N SER A 314 -7.86 -3.17 -3.67
CA SER A 314 -7.37 -3.66 -4.97
C SER A 314 -6.26 -4.70 -4.82
N ARG A 315 -5.42 -4.60 -3.80
CA ARG A 315 -4.28 -5.52 -3.61
C ARG A 315 -4.73 -6.86 -3.02
N GLY A 316 -4.24 -7.95 -3.61
CA GLY A 316 -4.70 -9.31 -3.36
C GLY A 316 -5.93 -9.70 -4.18
N PHE A 317 -6.52 -8.76 -4.92
CA PHE A 317 -7.76 -8.91 -5.65
C PHE A 317 -7.58 -8.51 -7.13
N TYR A 318 -8.45 -9.00 -8.01
CA TYR A 318 -8.41 -8.63 -9.43
C TYR A 318 -9.82 -8.48 -9.99
N ASP A 319 -10.51 -9.60 -10.27
CA ASP A 319 -11.85 -9.58 -10.84
C ASP A 319 -12.92 -9.21 -9.81
N PHE A 320 -12.75 -9.60 -8.55
CA PHE A 320 -13.64 -9.28 -7.44
C PHE A 320 -12.86 -8.53 -6.37
N ARG A 321 -13.31 -7.33 -5.99
CA ARG A 321 -12.66 -6.45 -5.01
C ARG A 321 -13.60 -6.16 -3.85
N PRO A 322 -13.19 -6.34 -2.59
CA PRO A 322 -13.95 -5.88 -1.44
C PRO A 322 -14.06 -4.35 -1.45
N ILE A 323 -15.20 -3.85 -0.96
CA ILE A 323 -15.45 -2.42 -0.81
C ILE A 323 -15.97 -2.11 0.58
N ALA A 324 -15.67 -0.91 1.07
CA ALA A 324 -16.28 -0.32 2.25
C ALA A 324 -16.54 1.16 1.99
N GLY A 325 -17.63 1.71 2.51
CA GLY A 325 -17.95 3.11 2.26
C GLY A 325 -18.74 3.76 3.37
N ILE A 326 -18.70 5.09 3.33
CA ILE A 326 -19.43 5.99 4.21
C ILE A 326 -20.22 6.96 3.34
N GLU A 327 -21.50 7.12 3.62
CA GLU A 327 -22.43 7.95 2.87
C GLU A 327 -23.23 8.85 3.82
N ILE A 328 -23.52 10.06 3.37
CA ILE A 328 -24.44 10.99 4.04
C ILE A 328 -25.63 11.19 3.09
N PRO A 329 -26.80 10.60 3.40
CA PRO A 329 -28.01 10.82 2.62
C PRO A 329 -28.69 12.14 3.01
N PHE A 330 -29.10 12.90 2.00
CA PHE A 330 -29.93 14.10 2.08
C PHE A 330 -31.24 13.81 1.33
N VAL A 331 -32.15 13.09 1.97
CA VAL A 331 -33.46 12.76 1.39
C VAL A 331 -34.53 13.72 1.89
N ASP A 332 -35.57 13.98 1.10
CA ASP A 332 -36.60 14.98 1.46
C ASP A 332 -37.27 14.63 2.79
N GLU A 333 -37.50 13.35 3.08
CA GLU A 333 -37.99 12.85 4.38
C GLU A 333 -36.98 13.01 5.54
N ALA A 334 -35.70 13.23 5.24
CA ALA A 334 -34.63 13.55 6.21
C ALA A 334 -34.49 15.06 6.48
N THR A 335 -35.11 15.91 5.65
CA THR A 335 -35.13 17.37 5.83
C THR A 335 -36.38 17.90 6.51
N ASP A 336 -37.42 17.07 6.64
CA ASP A 336 -38.50 17.32 7.59
C ASP A 336 -37.98 17.15 9.02
N SER A 337 -38.49 17.96 9.96
CA SER A 337 -37.89 18.26 11.27
C SER A 337 -37.84 17.10 12.30
N THR A 338 -37.81 15.85 11.84
CA THR A 338 -37.91 14.62 12.66
C THR A 338 -36.62 13.81 12.74
N TRP A 339 -35.53 14.19 12.05
CA TRP A 339 -34.22 13.52 12.18
C TRP A 339 -33.34 14.26 13.22
N PRO A 340 -33.18 13.74 14.45
CA PRO A 340 -32.39 14.38 15.51
C PRO A 340 -30.87 14.16 15.31
N GLY A 341 -30.33 14.39 14.12
CA GLY A 341 -28.90 14.21 13.87
C GLY A 341 -28.49 14.16 12.40
N ILE A 342 -27.18 13.97 12.19
CA ILE A 342 -26.63 13.78 10.85
C ILE A 342 -26.68 12.29 10.49
N PRO A 343 -27.42 11.89 9.45
CA PRO A 343 -27.47 10.50 9.03
C PRO A 343 -26.15 10.08 8.39
N VAL A 344 -25.60 8.97 8.86
CA VAL A 344 -24.40 8.38 8.28
C VAL A 344 -24.64 6.91 8.03
N SER A 345 -24.52 6.53 6.76
CA SER A 345 -24.57 5.16 6.30
C SER A 345 -23.16 4.60 6.21
N ILE A 346 -22.93 3.46 6.84
CA ILE A 346 -21.71 2.67 6.68
C ILE A 346 -22.08 1.36 5.99
N TYR A 347 -21.30 0.94 5.01
CA TYR A 347 -21.56 -0.29 4.27
C TYR A 347 -20.29 -1.02 3.88
N GLY A 348 -20.46 -2.31 3.64
CA GLY A 348 -19.43 -3.21 3.12
C GLY A 348 -20.01 -4.09 2.02
N GLY A 349 -19.18 -4.50 1.08
CA GLY A 349 -19.63 -5.29 -0.05
C GLY A 349 -18.49 -5.75 -0.95
N GLY A 350 -18.83 -5.98 -2.21
CA GLY A 350 -17.84 -6.24 -3.23
C GLY A 350 -18.28 -5.74 -4.60
N GLU A 351 -17.29 -5.53 -5.45
CA GLU A 351 -17.47 -5.15 -6.84
C GLU A 351 -16.74 -6.12 -7.76
N LEU A 352 -17.30 -6.36 -8.94
CA LEU A 352 -16.60 -7.03 -10.02
C LEU A 352 -15.97 -5.98 -10.93
N LEU A 353 -14.85 -6.31 -11.54
CA LEU A 353 -14.12 -5.38 -12.40
C LEU A 353 -13.84 -6.00 -13.77
N TRP A 354 -14.33 -5.34 -14.82
CA TRP A 354 -14.07 -5.74 -16.21
C TRP A 354 -13.24 -4.70 -16.94
N TYR A 355 -12.04 -5.10 -17.36
CA TYR A 355 -11.08 -4.24 -18.03
C TYR A 355 -11.21 -4.22 -19.56
N PHE A 356 -11.47 -3.03 -20.11
CA PHE A 356 -11.44 -2.72 -21.53
C PHE A 356 -10.40 -1.63 -21.82
N GLY A 357 -9.18 -1.86 -21.31
CA GLY A 357 -8.11 -0.88 -21.36
C GLY A 357 -8.29 0.21 -20.29
N ARG A 358 -8.30 1.49 -20.72
CA ARG A 358 -8.59 2.64 -19.83
C ARG A 358 -10.04 2.69 -19.37
N PHE A 359 -10.94 2.05 -20.10
CA PHE A 359 -12.34 1.94 -19.74
C PHE A 359 -12.60 0.70 -18.90
N GLN A 360 -13.38 0.84 -17.84
CA GLN A 360 -13.68 -0.22 -16.89
C GLN A 360 -15.18 -0.22 -16.56
N ILE A 361 -15.76 -1.41 -16.41
CA ILE A 361 -17.15 -1.59 -15.96
C ILE A 361 -17.12 -2.29 -14.61
N GLU A 362 -17.84 -1.72 -13.64
CA GLU A 362 -17.79 -2.11 -12.25
C GLU A 362 -19.21 -2.30 -11.67
N PRO A 363 -19.82 -3.49 -11.80
CA PRO A 363 -21.02 -3.80 -11.04
C PRO A 363 -20.65 -4.12 -9.59
N SER A 364 -21.40 -3.56 -8.63
CA SER A 364 -21.15 -3.75 -7.21
C SER A 364 -22.43 -3.96 -6.40
N LEU A 365 -22.27 -4.66 -5.28
CA LEU A 365 -23.32 -4.91 -4.30
C LEU A 365 -22.74 -4.64 -2.91
N ALA A 366 -23.46 -3.85 -2.12
CA ALA A 366 -23.11 -3.59 -0.73
C ALA A 366 -24.33 -3.65 0.19
N LEU A 367 -24.07 -4.00 1.45
CA LEU A 367 -25.04 -4.01 2.53
C LEU A 367 -24.47 -3.20 3.70
N GLY A 368 -25.34 -2.63 4.51
CA GLY A 368 -24.88 -1.77 5.60
C GLY A 368 -25.96 -1.38 6.58
N VAL A 369 -25.61 -0.39 7.39
CA VAL A 369 -26.51 0.26 8.34
C VAL A 369 -26.41 1.78 8.24
N THR A 370 -27.51 2.47 8.53
CA THR A 370 -27.52 3.92 8.75
C THR A 370 -27.74 4.19 10.22
N GLY A 371 -26.95 5.09 10.78
CA GLY A 371 -27.16 5.63 12.13
C GLY A 371 -27.25 7.14 12.13
N LEU A 372 -27.79 7.70 13.21
CA LEU A 372 -27.81 9.14 13.42
C LEU A 372 -26.65 9.53 14.33
N ILE A 373 -25.75 10.37 13.82
CA ILE A 373 -24.71 10.96 14.65
C ILE A 373 -25.36 12.09 15.47
N PRO A 374 -25.30 11.99 16.82
CA PRO A 374 -25.88 12.99 17.71
C PRO A 374 -25.18 14.34 17.52
N VAL A 375 -25.96 15.42 17.51
CA VAL A 375 -25.43 16.79 17.42
C VAL A 375 -25.50 17.49 18.77
N ASP A 376 -26.36 17.01 19.69
CA ASP A 376 -26.50 17.50 21.06
C ASP A 376 -25.97 16.49 22.09
N GLU A 377 -25.49 17.00 23.23
CA GLU A 377 -24.86 16.23 24.32
C GLU A 377 -25.77 15.17 24.99
N TYR A 378 -27.08 15.21 24.72
CA TYR A 378 -28.07 14.29 25.29
C TYR A 378 -28.48 13.16 24.34
N ASP A 379 -28.03 13.20 23.09
CA ASP A 379 -28.42 12.23 22.09
C ASP A 379 -27.42 11.06 22.05
N VAL A 380 -27.94 9.85 21.93
CA VAL A 380 -27.16 8.61 21.81
C VAL A 380 -27.18 8.19 20.34
N PHE A 381 -26.05 7.68 19.84
CA PHE A 381 -25.99 7.07 18.51
C PHE A 381 -27.01 5.92 18.42
N ASP A 382 -27.94 6.04 17.47
CA ASP A 382 -28.96 5.02 17.22
C ASP A 382 -28.83 4.49 15.79
N VAL A 383 -28.87 3.16 15.66
CA VAL A 383 -28.88 2.48 14.36
C VAL A 383 -30.31 2.45 13.86
N THR A 384 -30.58 3.27 12.86
CA THR A 384 -31.94 3.55 12.40
C THR A 384 -32.36 2.71 11.19
N HIS A 385 -31.42 2.34 10.32
CA HIS A 385 -31.75 1.61 9.10
C HIS A 385 -30.81 0.44 8.84
N PHE A 386 -31.35 -0.58 8.17
CA PHE A 386 -30.60 -1.67 7.56
C PHE A 386 -30.91 -1.68 6.08
N GLY A 387 -29.89 -1.83 5.25
CA GLY A 387 -30.10 -1.68 3.83
C GLY A 387 -28.94 -2.14 2.98
N GLY A 388 -29.04 -1.77 1.71
CA GLY A 388 -28.02 -2.08 0.74
C GLY A 388 -28.23 -1.36 -0.58
N ARG A 389 -27.23 -1.52 -1.43
CA ARG A 389 -27.18 -0.90 -2.75
C ARG A 389 -26.63 -1.84 -3.79
N LEU A 390 -27.21 -1.76 -4.97
CA LEU A 390 -26.71 -2.34 -6.21
C LEU A 390 -26.30 -1.20 -7.13
N GLU A 391 -25.06 -1.21 -7.62
CA GLU A 391 -24.50 -0.16 -8.45
C GLU A 391 -23.89 -0.76 -9.72
N LEU A 392 -23.97 0.00 -10.81
CA LEU A 392 -23.14 -0.19 -11.99
C LEU A 392 -22.38 1.10 -12.24
N ALA A 393 -21.05 1.04 -12.22
CA ALA A 393 -20.18 2.17 -12.53
C ALA A 393 -19.44 1.96 -13.85
N LEU A 394 -19.38 3.02 -14.65
CA LEU A 394 -18.57 3.13 -15.85
C LEU A 394 -17.39 4.06 -15.55
N ASN A 395 -16.18 3.52 -15.61
CA ASN A 395 -14.97 4.18 -15.18
C ASN A 395 -14.07 4.49 -16.38
N TRP A 396 -13.44 5.66 -16.37
CA TRP A 396 -12.40 6.05 -17.32
C TRP A 396 -11.14 6.51 -16.60
N MET A 397 -10.01 5.89 -16.94
CA MET A 397 -8.70 6.24 -16.40
C MET A 397 -8.11 7.47 -17.08
N ALA A 398 -8.25 8.62 -16.43
CA ALA A 398 -7.73 9.91 -16.90
C ALA A 398 -6.20 9.98 -16.74
N SER A 399 -5.65 9.44 -15.65
CA SER A 399 -4.22 9.28 -15.42
C SER A 399 -3.94 7.96 -14.69
N ASP A 400 -2.67 7.61 -14.50
CA ASP A 400 -2.30 6.38 -13.76
C ASP A 400 -2.91 6.32 -12.36
N ASN A 401 -3.11 7.49 -11.75
CA ASN A 401 -3.50 7.63 -10.35
C ASN A 401 -4.95 8.10 -10.18
N PHE A 402 -5.65 8.45 -11.26
CA PHE A 402 -6.97 9.05 -11.18
C PHE A 402 -7.94 8.50 -12.24
N LYS A 403 -9.13 8.09 -11.77
CA LYS A 403 -10.26 7.70 -12.61
C LYS A 403 -11.43 8.66 -12.39
N ILE A 404 -12.22 8.87 -13.43
CA ILE A 404 -13.53 9.53 -13.34
C ILE A 404 -14.57 8.45 -13.63
N PHE A 405 -15.71 8.50 -12.94
CA PHE A 405 -16.77 7.55 -13.18
C PHE A 405 -18.16 8.18 -13.22
N LEU A 406 -19.03 7.51 -13.95
CA LEU A 406 -20.47 7.70 -13.94
C LEU A 406 -21.08 6.43 -13.35
N ASN A 407 -21.96 6.56 -12.37
CA ASN A 407 -22.60 5.43 -11.72
C ASN A 407 -24.12 5.58 -11.70
N GLY A 408 -24.79 4.44 -11.62
CA GLY A 408 -26.23 4.40 -11.38
C GLY A 408 -26.64 3.05 -10.83
N GLY A 409 -27.80 3.00 -10.19
CA GLY A 409 -28.24 1.78 -9.53
C GLY A 409 -29.48 1.96 -8.68
N TYR A 410 -29.64 1.06 -7.72
CA TYR A 410 -30.76 1.05 -6.78
C TYR A 410 -30.23 0.94 -5.35
N THR A 411 -30.83 1.69 -4.44
CA THR A 411 -30.49 1.70 -3.01
C THR A 411 -31.76 1.62 -2.19
N TYR A 412 -31.75 0.89 -1.08
CA TYR A 412 -32.88 0.80 -0.18
C TYR A 412 -32.43 0.56 1.25
N TRP A 413 -32.95 1.39 2.15
CA TRP A 413 -32.61 1.44 3.57
C TRP A 413 -33.91 1.37 4.36
N TRP A 414 -34.13 0.22 4.97
CA TRP A 414 -35.33 -0.08 5.71
C TRP A 414 -35.18 0.34 7.17
N ALA A 415 -36.12 1.15 7.64
CA ALA A 415 -36.28 1.52 9.04
C ALA A 415 -37.14 0.47 9.77
N PRO A 416 -36.59 -0.25 10.77
CA PRO A 416 -37.38 -1.16 11.59
C PRO A 416 -38.46 -0.39 12.35
N THR A 417 -39.69 -0.92 12.37
CA THR A 417 -40.91 -0.35 12.99
C THR A 417 -40.82 0.08 14.47
N ALA A 418 -39.67 -0.08 15.13
CA ALA A 418 -39.45 0.30 16.52
C ALA A 418 -39.06 1.78 16.71
N SER A 419 -38.58 2.48 15.67
CA SER A 419 -38.27 3.93 15.73
C SER A 419 -39.35 4.72 14.99
N THR A 420 -40.28 5.33 15.72
CA THR A 420 -41.40 6.13 15.15
C THR A 420 -40.97 7.47 14.56
N THR A 421 -39.66 7.76 14.48
CA THR A 421 -39.08 9.06 14.13
C THR A 421 -38.40 9.11 12.77
N VAL A 422 -38.18 7.96 12.12
CA VAL A 422 -37.40 7.85 10.86
C VAL A 422 -38.11 6.91 9.89
N SER A 423 -38.34 7.38 8.66
CA SER A 423 -38.95 6.61 7.57
C SER A 423 -37.89 5.89 6.73
N SER A 424 -38.27 4.75 6.15
CA SER A 424 -37.40 4.02 5.21
C SER A 424 -37.17 4.87 3.96
N TYR A 425 -35.96 4.86 3.42
CA TYR A 425 -35.63 5.62 2.21
C TYR A 425 -34.96 4.73 1.15
N GLY A 426 -35.10 5.09 -0.11
CA GLY A 426 -34.50 4.35 -1.21
C GLY A 426 -35.04 4.79 -2.56
N GLY A 427 -34.51 4.20 -3.61
CA GLY A 427 -34.87 4.56 -4.97
C GLY A 427 -33.77 4.23 -5.98
N ILE A 428 -33.98 4.71 -7.21
CA ILE A 428 -32.98 4.66 -8.26
C ILE A 428 -32.06 5.85 -8.06
N PHE A 429 -30.75 5.63 -8.22
CA PHE A 429 -29.78 6.73 -8.17
C PHE A 429 -28.95 6.82 -9.44
N GLY A 430 -28.46 8.02 -9.71
CA GLY A 430 -27.49 8.31 -10.76
C GLY A 430 -26.53 9.40 -10.29
N GLY A 431 -25.25 9.24 -10.59
CA GLY A 431 -24.22 10.12 -10.05
C GLY A 431 -22.92 10.09 -10.82
N LEU A 432 -21.95 10.80 -10.26
CA LEU A 432 -20.59 10.86 -10.77
C LEU A 432 -19.60 11.01 -9.62
N GLY A 433 -18.35 10.65 -9.90
CA GLY A 433 -17.28 10.75 -8.91
C GLY A 433 -15.89 10.66 -9.51
N GLY A 434 -14.91 10.74 -8.63
CA GLY A 434 -13.51 10.56 -8.93
C GLY A 434 -12.87 9.56 -7.97
N THR A 435 -11.98 8.73 -8.50
CA THR A 435 -11.27 7.70 -7.74
C THR A 435 -9.77 7.95 -7.80
N PHE A 436 -9.14 8.04 -6.64
CA PHE A 436 -7.69 8.14 -6.46
C PHE A 436 -7.12 6.78 -6.12
N LYS A 437 -6.10 6.34 -6.85
CA LYS A 437 -5.35 5.13 -6.49
C LYS A 437 -4.25 5.49 -5.52
N LEU A 438 -4.32 4.94 -4.32
CA LEU A 438 -3.36 5.19 -3.26
C LEU A 438 -2.30 4.10 -3.22
#